data_AF-A0A1U8N6P1-F1
#
_entry.id   AF-A0A1U8N6P1-F1
#
_cell.length_a   1.000
_cell.length_b   1.000
_cell.length_c   1.000
_cell.angle_alpha   90.00
_cell.angle_beta   90.00
_cell.angle_gamma   90.00
#
_symmetry.space_group_name_H-M   'P 1'
#
loop_
_entity.id
_entity.type
_entity.pdbx_description
1 polymer ?
#
loop_
_entity_poly.entity_id
_entity_poly.type
_entity_poly.pdbx_seq_one_letter_code
_entity_poly.pdbx_strand_id
1 'polypeptide(L)'
;MFQKFNFDTEWAVKLISKITNDEDIPIEGDAIVKQLLALQINAEKYFFNIRKSLVEFDEVLEVQRKHVYDLRQLILTGDDESCSQHIFQYMQAVVDEIVFGNADPLKHPRYWSLSKLLKEFINIGGKLLDDSFAMISEEDLFQSLKQLRESNSVDVDNFHLPNLPKPPDGFRGIRRKNSSLKRWLAICSDDSTKNGRYRPTTNLLRKYLGDILIASYLNIVQESGYDDAYIKEIERAVLVKTLDCFWRDHLVNMNRLSSAVNVRSFGHRNPLEEYKIDGCRFFISMLSATRRLTVESLLQYWSSPMESQELFFS
;
A
#
# COMPACT_ATOMS: atom_id res chain seq x y z
N MET A 1 18.57 -18.84 36.46
CA MET A 1 17.40 -17.93 36.47
C MET A 1 17.73 -16.61 37.19
N PHE A 2 18.32 -16.65 38.39
CA PHE A 2 18.65 -15.45 39.20
C PHE A 2 19.70 -14.50 38.61
N GLN A 3 20.72 -14.99 37.89
CA GLN A 3 21.72 -14.13 37.24
C GLN A 3 21.13 -13.12 36.23
N LYS A 4 19.96 -13.41 35.62
CA LYS A 4 19.28 -12.50 34.67
C LYS A 4 18.65 -11.27 35.34
N PHE A 5 18.50 -11.27 36.67
CA PHE A 5 17.80 -10.23 37.43
C PHE A 5 18.77 -9.38 38.29
N ASN A 6 20.02 -9.22 37.87
CA ASN A 6 21.08 -8.52 38.64
C ASN A 6 21.32 -9.13 40.03
N PHE A 7 21.24 -10.45 40.12
CA PHE A 7 21.58 -11.18 41.32
C PHE A 7 22.93 -11.86 41.13
N ASP A 8 23.98 -11.29 41.75
CA ASP A 8 25.10 -12.12 42.22
C ASP A 8 24.55 -12.95 43.39
N THR A 9 23.76 -13.99 43.10
CA THR A 9 23.27 -14.92 44.14
C THR A 9 24.40 -15.56 44.91
N GLU A 10 25.62 -15.55 44.38
CA GLU A 10 26.78 -16.08 45.08
C GLU A 10 27.00 -15.44 46.45
N TRP A 11 26.89 -14.13 46.59
CA TRP A 11 27.12 -13.49 47.90
C TRP A 11 25.99 -13.82 48.87
N ALA A 12 24.73 -13.83 48.40
CA ALA A 12 23.56 -14.11 49.23
C ALA A 12 23.51 -15.58 49.66
N VAL A 13 23.81 -16.50 48.74
CA VAL A 13 23.92 -17.95 49.04
C VAL A 13 25.09 -18.22 49.97
N LYS A 14 26.27 -17.61 49.75
CA LYS A 14 27.42 -17.70 50.67
C LYS A 14 27.14 -17.11 52.05
N LEU A 15 26.35 -16.04 52.12
CA LEU A 15 25.95 -15.43 53.39
C LEU A 15 24.95 -16.31 54.14
N ILE A 16 23.94 -16.83 53.44
CA ILE A 16 22.92 -17.71 54.00
C ILE A 16 23.55 -19.02 54.48
N SER A 17 24.42 -19.66 53.68
CA SER A 17 25.14 -20.88 54.09
C SER A 17 26.02 -20.66 55.31
N LYS A 18 26.68 -19.49 55.40
CA LYS A 18 27.50 -19.11 56.57
C LYS A 18 26.68 -18.84 57.83
N ILE A 19 25.43 -18.39 57.70
CA ILE A 19 24.52 -18.13 58.83
C ILE A 19 23.84 -19.41 59.29
N THR A 20 23.46 -20.29 58.36
CA THR A 20 22.76 -21.55 58.64
C THR A 20 23.70 -22.72 58.90
N ASN A 21 25.01 -22.54 58.66
CA ASN A 21 26.03 -23.58 58.82
C ASN A 21 25.70 -24.86 58.04
N ASP A 22 25.03 -24.70 56.88
CA ASP A 22 24.48 -25.76 56.03
C ASP A 22 23.49 -26.73 56.72
N GLU A 23 22.87 -26.33 57.84
CA GLU A 23 21.78 -27.06 58.48
C GLU A 23 20.41 -26.61 57.95
N ASP A 24 19.47 -27.55 57.76
CA ASP A 24 18.08 -27.30 57.33
C ASP A 24 17.23 -26.65 58.45
N ILE A 25 17.63 -25.45 58.87
CA ILE A 25 16.94 -24.66 59.90
C ILE A 25 16.01 -23.64 59.23
N PRO A 26 14.77 -23.43 59.73
CA PRO A 26 13.90 -22.36 59.25
C PRO A 26 14.57 -20.99 59.40
N ILE A 27 14.72 -20.27 58.29
CA ILE A 27 15.28 -18.92 58.28
C ILE A 27 14.13 -17.92 58.44
N GLU A 28 14.10 -17.22 59.57
CA GLU A 28 13.10 -16.19 59.85
C GLU A 28 13.80 -14.83 60.03
N GLY A 29 13.40 -13.83 59.23
CA GLY A 29 13.97 -12.49 59.33
C GLY A 29 13.31 -11.48 58.38
N ASP A 30 12.81 -10.37 58.93
CA ASP A 30 12.14 -9.30 58.16
C ASP A 30 13.03 -8.73 57.04
N ALA A 31 14.36 -8.70 57.24
CA ALA A 31 15.31 -8.26 56.22
C ALA A 31 15.37 -9.20 55.00
N ILE A 32 15.26 -10.52 55.22
CA ILE A 32 15.28 -11.54 54.16
C ILE A 32 13.95 -11.52 53.41
N VAL A 33 12.83 -11.39 54.13
CA VAL A 33 11.50 -11.22 53.53
C VAL A 33 11.47 -9.96 52.65
N LYS A 34 12.00 -8.82 53.12
CA LYS A 34 12.12 -7.59 52.31
C LYS A 34 12.97 -7.77 51.05
N GLN A 35 14.08 -8.50 51.14
CA GLN A 35 14.91 -8.82 49.97
C GLN A 35 14.20 -9.75 48.98
N LEU A 36 13.44 -10.73 49.47
CA LEU A 36 12.65 -11.64 48.64
C LEU A 36 11.47 -10.92 47.96
N LEU A 37 10.83 -9.96 48.65
CA LEU A 37 9.84 -9.07 48.05
C LEU A 37 10.45 -8.17 46.98
N ALA A 38 11.62 -7.58 47.22
CA ALA A 38 12.33 -6.78 46.22
C ALA A 38 12.69 -7.62 44.98
N LEU A 39 13.08 -8.87 45.18
CA LEU A 39 13.28 -9.86 44.13
C LEU A 39 12.03 -10.10 43.29
N GLN A 40 10.90 -10.34 43.96
CA GLN A 40 9.62 -10.53 43.30
C GLN A 40 9.24 -9.29 42.47
N ILE A 41 9.35 -8.09 43.05
CA ILE A 41 9.06 -6.83 42.35
C ILE A 41 9.96 -6.66 41.12
N ASN A 42 11.25 -6.98 41.23
CA ASN A 42 12.19 -6.88 40.11
C ASN A 42 11.88 -7.90 39.00
N ALA A 43 11.51 -9.13 39.37
CA ALA A 43 11.07 -10.15 38.42
C ALA A 43 9.78 -9.72 37.71
N GLU A 44 8.80 -9.23 38.46
CA GLU A 44 7.55 -8.69 37.92
C GLU A 44 7.82 -7.53 36.96
N LYS A 45 8.70 -6.59 37.34
CA LYS A 45 9.09 -5.46 36.49
C LYS A 45 9.76 -5.91 35.19
N TYR A 46 10.63 -6.92 35.25
CA TYR A 46 11.27 -7.49 34.05
C TYR A 46 10.24 -8.14 33.11
N PHE A 47 9.36 -9.01 33.63
CA PHE A 47 8.31 -9.64 32.81
C PHE A 47 7.25 -8.64 32.33
N PHE A 48 6.99 -7.59 33.11
CA PHE A 48 6.14 -6.48 32.68
C PHE A 48 6.76 -5.76 31.48
N ASN A 49 8.04 -5.43 31.52
CA ASN A 49 8.72 -4.75 30.40
C ASN A 49 8.71 -5.59 29.11
N ILE A 50 8.89 -6.91 29.20
CA ILE A 50 8.78 -7.80 28.03
C ILE A 50 7.36 -7.75 27.44
N ARG A 51 6.34 -7.89 28.29
CA ARG A 51 4.94 -7.83 27.84
C ARG A 51 4.58 -6.48 27.24
N LYS A 52 5.05 -5.39 27.86
CA LYS A 52 4.86 -4.03 27.36
C LYS A 52 5.44 -3.88 25.95
N SER A 53 6.68 -4.33 25.76
CA SER A 53 7.33 -4.31 24.44
C SER A 53 6.52 -5.09 23.41
N LEU A 54 6.08 -6.33 23.73
CA LEU A 54 5.25 -7.13 22.83
C LEU A 54 3.94 -6.42 22.43
N VAL A 55 3.28 -5.75 23.38
CA VAL A 55 2.07 -4.96 23.10
C VAL A 55 2.39 -3.78 22.18
N GLU A 56 3.49 -3.06 22.40
CA GLU A 56 3.89 -1.93 21.56
C GLU A 56 4.17 -2.36 20.09
N PHE A 57 4.70 -3.56 19.87
CA PHE A 57 4.84 -4.13 18.53
C PHE A 57 3.49 -4.51 17.91
N ASP A 58 2.59 -5.13 18.69
CA ASP A 58 1.26 -5.53 18.22
C ASP A 58 0.37 -4.32 17.91
N GLU A 59 0.47 -3.21 18.65
CA GLU A 59 -0.25 -1.97 18.38
C GLU A 59 -0.03 -1.46 16.94
N VAL A 60 1.19 -1.60 16.41
CA VAL A 60 1.51 -1.23 15.02
C VAL A 60 0.78 -2.14 14.04
N LEU A 61 0.77 -3.45 14.28
CA LEU A 61 0.08 -4.41 13.47
C LEU A 61 -1.44 -4.26 13.55
N GLU A 62 -1.98 -3.92 14.72
CA GLU A 62 -3.40 -3.74 14.94
C GLU A 62 -3.96 -2.57 14.11
N VAL A 63 -3.24 -1.45 14.03
CA VAL A 63 -3.63 -0.32 13.18
C VAL A 63 -3.69 -0.74 11.70
N GLN A 64 -2.70 -1.50 11.22
CA GLN A 64 -2.65 -1.99 9.84
C GLN A 64 -3.75 -3.02 9.57
N ARG A 65 -3.96 -3.95 10.51
CA ARG A 65 -4.99 -5.00 10.47
C ARG A 65 -6.37 -4.39 10.39
N LYS A 66 -6.65 -3.39 11.22
CA LYS A 66 -7.92 -2.65 11.20
C LYS A 66 -8.15 -2.02 9.83
N HIS A 67 -7.15 -1.33 9.27
CA HIS A 67 -7.29 -0.73 7.94
C HIS A 67 -7.60 -1.77 6.84
N VAL A 68 -6.89 -2.90 6.83
CA VAL A 68 -7.10 -3.96 5.82
C VAL A 68 -8.46 -4.62 5.98
N TYR A 69 -8.89 -4.91 7.22
CA TYR A 69 -10.19 -5.54 7.45
C TYR A 69 -11.36 -4.59 7.23
N ASP A 70 -11.21 -3.29 7.53
CA ASP A 70 -12.20 -2.28 7.17
C ASP A 70 -12.36 -2.20 5.65
N LEU A 71 -11.24 -2.19 4.90
CA LEU A 71 -11.25 -2.22 3.43
C LEU A 71 -11.87 -3.51 2.88
N ARG A 72 -11.47 -4.67 3.43
CA ARG A 72 -12.00 -5.98 3.03
C ARG A 72 -13.50 -6.07 3.28
N GLN A 73 -13.96 -5.58 4.44
CA GLN A 73 -15.37 -5.54 4.78
C GLN A 73 -16.13 -4.62 3.82
N LEU A 74 -15.58 -3.44 3.51
CA LEU A 74 -16.17 -2.52 2.53
C LEU A 74 -16.31 -3.17 1.15
N ILE A 75 -15.31 -3.93 0.70
CA ILE A 75 -15.37 -4.66 -0.57
C ILE A 75 -16.40 -5.79 -0.52
N LEU A 76 -16.63 -6.44 0.62
CA LEU A 76 -17.56 -7.57 0.74
C LEU A 76 -19.02 -7.15 0.98
N THR A 77 -19.25 -6.10 1.77
CA THR A 77 -20.60 -5.65 2.13
C THR A 77 -21.03 -4.39 1.41
N GLY A 78 -20.12 -3.70 0.74
CA GLY A 78 -20.44 -2.49 0.00
C GLY A 78 -21.35 -2.76 -1.19
N ASP A 79 -22.17 -1.75 -1.50
CA ASP A 79 -22.96 -1.69 -2.72
C ASP A 79 -22.04 -1.84 -3.94
N ASP A 80 -22.53 -2.48 -5.00
CA ASP A 80 -21.71 -2.74 -6.17
C ASP A 80 -21.14 -1.45 -6.80
N GLU A 81 -21.90 -0.35 -6.76
CA GLU A 81 -21.42 0.96 -7.23
C GLU A 81 -20.17 1.44 -6.46
N SER A 82 -20.06 1.08 -5.17
CA SER A 82 -18.90 1.42 -4.36
C SER A 82 -17.67 0.60 -4.75
N CYS A 83 -17.86 -0.66 -5.15
CA CYS A 83 -16.80 -1.56 -5.60
C CYS A 83 -16.16 -1.06 -6.91
N SER A 84 -16.98 -0.76 -7.92
CA SER A 84 -16.48 -0.25 -9.20
C SER A 84 -15.82 1.14 -9.03
N GLN A 85 -16.32 1.98 -8.11
CA GLN A 85 -15.64 3.23 -7.76
C GLN A 85 -14.26 3.01 -7.14
N HIS A 86 -14.09 2.01 -6.27
CA HIS A 86 -12.78 1.66 -5.71
C HIS A 86 -11.80 1.18 -6.79
N ILE A 87 -12.29 0.43 -7.79
CA ILE A 87 -11.46 0.02 -8.93
C ILE A 87 -10.98 1.23 -9.72
N PHE A 88 -11.84 2.21 -9.99
CA PHE A 88 -11.42 3.44 -10.67
C PHE A 88 -10.42 4.26 -9.84
N GLN A 89 -10.57 4.27 -8.51
CA GLN A 89 -9.58 4.87 -7.62
C GLN A 89 -8.24 4.13 -7.68
N TYR A 90 -8.26 2.79 -7.75
CA TYR A 90 -7.05 1.98 -7.90
C TYR A 90 -6.37 2.24 -9.25
N MET A 91 -7.13 2.27 -10.34
CA MET A 91 -6.64 2.63 -11.67
C MET A 91 -5.98 4.01 -11.68
N GLN A 92 -6.65 5.02 -11.08
CA GLN A 92 -6.08 6.36 -10.96
C GLN A 92 -4.81 6.37 -10.11
N ALA A 93 -4.80 5.70 -8.95
CA ALA A 93 -3.64 5.63 -8.08
C ALA A 93 -2.44 4.93 -8.74
N VAL A 94 -2.68 3.87 -9.52
CA VAL A 94 -1.63 3.19 -10.29
C VAL A 94 -1.04 4.12 -11.36
N VAL A 95 -1.89 4.86 -12.06
CA VAL A 95 -1.43 5.89 -13.01
C VAL A 95 -0.63 6.99 -12.31
N ASP A 96 -1.08 7.43 -11.14
CA ASP A 96 -0.40 8.45 -10.35
C ASP A 96 1.01 8.00 -9.94
N GLU A 97 1.14 6.75 -9.48
CA GLU A 97 2.44 6.13 -9.16
C GLU A 97 3.38 6.09 -10.37
N ILE A 98 2.87 5.73 -11.56
CA ILE A 98 3.66 5.75 -12.81
C ILE A 98 4.09 7.17 -13.17
N VAL A 99 3.18 8.14 -13.11
CA VAL A 99 3.49 9.53 -13.47
C VAL A 99 4.49 10.11 -12.49
N PHE A 100 4.32 9.93 -11.18
CA PHE A 100 5.26 10.43 -10.17
C PHE A 100 6.63 9.75 -10.21
N GLY A 101 6.69 8.48 -10.61
CA GLY A 101 7.95 7.76 -10.78
C GLY A 101 8.80 8.27 -11.95
N ASN A 102 8.17 8.92 -12.94
CA ASN A 102 8.81 9.27 -14.22
C ASN A 102 8.79 10.78 -14.56
N ALA A 103 7.92 11.56 -13.93
CA ALA A 103 7.75 13.00 -14.14
C ALA A 103 8.00 13.79 -12.86
N ASP A 104 8.93 14.74 -12.91
CA ASP A 104 9.25 15.64 -11.79
C ASP A 104 8.59 17.01 -12.04
N PRO A 105 7.59 17.43 -11.22
CA PRO A 105 6.90 18.72 -11.38
C PRO A 105 7.83 19.95 -11.29
N LEU A 106 9.05 19.79 -10.77
CA LEU A 106 10.04 20.86 -10.66
C LEU A 106 10.86 21.06 -11.95
N LYS A 107 11.01 20.00 -12.76
CA LYS A 107 11.87 20.00 -13.95
C LYS A 107 11.06 20.18 -15.23
N HIS A 108 11.70 20.74 -16.25
CA HIS A 108 11.11 20.86 -17.58
C HIS A 108 10.78 19.46 -18.16
N PRO A 109 9.65 19.27 -18.87
CA PRO A 109 9.22 17.98 -19.43
C PRO A 109 10.25 17.24 -20.30
N ARG A 110 11.24 17.96 -20.82
CA ARG A 110 12.37 17.40 -21.58
C ARG A 110 13.29 16.51 -20.74
N TYR A 111 13.30 16.70 -19.43
CA TYR A 111 14.08 15.88 -18.49
C TYR A 111 13.24 14.77 -17.84
N TRP A 112 11.97 14.62 -18.22
CA TRP A 112 11.12 13.53 -17.75
C TRP A 112 11.44 12.26 -18.53
N SER A 113 11.24 11.11 -17.89
CA SER A 113 11.50 9.80 -18.49
C SER A 113 10.26 9.32 -19.25
N LEU A 114 9.90 10.00 -20.34
CA LEU A 114 8.64 9.77 -21.06
C LEU A 114 8.57 8.39 -21.72
N SER A 115 9.68 7.91 -22.30
CA SER A 115 9.75 6.54 -22.85
C SER A 115 9.57 5.47 -21.78
N LYS A 116 10.12 5.66 -20.58
CA LYS A 116 9.92 4.74 -19.46
C LYS A 116 8.47 4.77 -18.97
N LEU A 117 7.89 5.97 -18.86
CA LEU A 117 6.49 6.16 -18.48
C LEU A 117 5.55 5.41 -19.43
N LEU A 118 5.72 5.56 -20.74
CA LEU A 118 4.91 4.86 -21.75
C LEU A 118 5.05 3.34 -21.64
N LYS A 119 6.28 2.82 -21.49
CA LYS A 119 6.51 1.39 -21.30
C LYS A 119 5.84 0.85 -20.05
N GLU A 120 5.96 1.54 -18.91
CA GLU A 120 5.32 1.12 -17.67
C GLU A 120 3.79 1.15 -17.79
N PHE A 121 3.23 2.17 -18.44
CA PHE A 121 1.78 2.28 -18.67
C PHE A 121 1.25 1.18 -19.60
N ILE A 122 1.93 0.93 -20.72
CA ILE A 122 1.56 -0.16 -21.66
C ILE A 122 1.64 -1.52 -20.95
N ASN A 123 2.68 -1.75 -20.15
CA ASN A 123 2.83 -3.01 -19.42
C ASN A 123 1.68 -3.28 -18.43
N ILE A 124 1.08 -2.23 -17.85
CA ILE A 124 -0.11 -2.39 -16.98
C ILE A 124 -1.36 -2.64 -17.80
N GLY A 125 -1.50 -1.97 -18.95
CA GLY A 125 -2.58 -2.23 -19.90
C GLY A 125 -2.55 -3.61 -20.55
N GLY A 126 -1.36 -4.21 -20.68
CA GLY A 126 -1.16 -5.42 -21.45
C GLY A 126 -1.57 -5.23 -22.92
N LYS A 127 -2.12 -6.29 -23.53
CA LYS A 127 -2.56 -6.30 -24.95
C LYS A 127 -3.56 -5.19 -25.29
N LEU A 128 -4.29 -4.72 -24.28
CA LEU A 128 -5.37 -3.75 -24.39
C LEU A 128 -4.90 -2.36 -24.82
N LEU A 129 -3.78 -1.92 -24.27
CA LEU A 129 -3.18 -0.62 -24.59
C LEU A 129 -2.10 -0.72 -25.66
N ASP A 130 -1.57 -1.92 -25.91
CA ASP A 130 -0.50 -2.14 -26.89
C ASP A 130 -0.95 -1.67 -28.29
N ASP A 131 -2.16 -2.04 -28.72
CA ASP A 131 -2.70 -1.66 -30.03
C ASP A 131 -2.93 -0.13 -30.18
N SER A 132 -3.31 0.55 -29.10
CA SER A 132 -3.58 2.00 -29.10
C SER A 132 -2.32 2.85 -28.99
N PHE A 133 -1.28 2.33 -28.35
CA PHE A 133 -0.05 3.07 -28.04
C PHE A 133 1.18 2.59 -28.84
N ALA A 134 1.09 1.52 -29.63
CA ALA A 134 2.21 0.97 -30.41
C ALA A 134 2.86 1.97 -31.39
N MET A 135 2.11 2.98 -31.88
CA MET A 135 2.59 3.95 -32.86
C MET A 135 3.06 5.28 -32.25
N ILE A 136 3.01 5.42 -30.92
CA ILE A 136 3.27 6.69 -30.25
C ILE A 136 4.74 6.79 -29.85
N SER A 137 5.42 7.80 -30.38
CA SER A 137 6.81 8.10 -30.03
C SER A 137 6.91 8.98 -28.78
N GLU A 138 8.09 9.01 -28.15
CA GLU A 138 8.39 9.92 -27.04
C GLU A 138 8.26 11.39 -27.49
N GLU A 139 8.63 11.65 -28.75
CA GLU A 139 8.53 12.94 -29.40
C GLU A 139 7.07 13.41 -29.51
N ASP A 140 6.13 12.51 -29.83
CA ASP A 140 4.71 12.84 -29.92
C ASP A 140 4.18 13.32 -28.58
N LEU A 141 4.42 12.56 -27.51
CA LEU A 141 3.98 12.91 -26.16
C LEU A 141 4.63 14.21 -25.67
N PHE A 142 5.90 14.43 -25.98
CA PHE A 142 6.57 15.69 -25.66
C PHE A 142 5.96 16.89 -26.40
N GLN A 143 5.65 16.75 -27.70
CA GLN A 143 4.97 17.80 -28.46
C GLN A 143 3.57 18.07 -27.91
N SER A 144 2.84 17.02 -27.50
CA SER A 144 1.51 17.17 -26.88
C SER A 144 1.56 18.01 -25.60
N LEU A 145 2.54 17.72 -24.74
CA LEU A 145 2.74 18.46 -23.49
C LEU A 145 3.14 19.92 -23.74
N LYS A 146 3.89 20.18 -24.80
CA LYS A 146 4.27 21.54 -25.19
C LYS A 146 3.06 22.34 -25.69
N GLN A 147 2.27 21.78 -26.61
CA GLN A 147 1.07 22.41 -27.16
C GLN A 147 0.02 22.70 -26.07
N LEU A 148 -0.11 21.80 -25.11
CA LEU A 148 -1.03 21.96 -23.99
C LEU A 148 -0.71 23.17 -23.11
N ARG A 149 0.57 23.56 -23.03
CA ARG A 149 0.99 24.75 -22.29
C ARG A 149 0.61 26.04 -23.02
N GLU A 150 0.48 25.98 -24.34
CA GLU A 150 0.10 27.12 -25.18
C GLU A 150 -1.42 27.34 -25.18
N SER A 151 -2.22 26.33 -24.81
CA SER A 151 -3.67 26.46 -24.64
C SER A 151 -4.07 27.04 -23.29
N ASN A 152 -4.79 28.17 -23.31
CA ASN A 152 -5.23 28.89 -22.09
C ASN A 152 -6.52 28.34 -21.46
N SER A 153 -7.28 27.48 -22.14
CA SER A 153 -8.53 26.91 -21.64
C SER A 153 -8.56 25.39 -21.85
N VAL A 154 -8.67 24.63 -20.77
CA VAL A 154 -8.80 23.17 -20.82
C VAL A 154 -10.25 22.80 -20.46
N ASP A 155 -10.98 22.24 -21.42
CA ASP A 155 -12.26 21.59 -21.14
C ASP A 155 -11.99 20.31 -20.34
N VAL A 156 -12.53 20.24 -19.12
CA VAL A 156 -12.31 19.12 -18.20
C VAL A 156 -12.99 17.86 -18.72
N ASP A 157 -14.13 17.95 -19.39
CA ASP A 157 -14.92 16.75 -19.70
C ASP A 157 -14.48 16.06 -21.01
N ASN A 158 -13.89 16.81 -21.95
CA ASN A 158 -13.41 16.27 -23.24
C ASN A 158 -11.89 16.39 -23.42
N PHE A 159 -11.15 16.43 -22.31
CA PHE A 159 -9.71 16.63 -22.36
C PHE A 159 -9.01 15.49 -23.12
N HIS A 160 -8.26 15.83 -24.16
CA HIS A 160 -7.36 14.91 -24.84
C HIS A 160 -6.03 15.62 -25.14
N LEU A 161 -4.94 14.90 -25.04
CA LEU A 161 -3.65 15.40 -25.51
C LEU A 161 -3.64 15.40 -27.05
N PRO A 162 -3.17 16.47 -27.71
CA PRO A 162 -3.05 16.49 -29.16
C PRO A 162 -2.02 15.44 -29.61
N ASN A 163 -2.22 14.78 -30.74
CA ASN A 163 -1.39 13.66 -31.27
C ASN A 163 -1.45 12.33 -30.50
N LEU A 164 -2.29 12.20 -29.48
CA LEU A 164 -2.46 10.95 -28.74
C LEU A 164 -3.90 10.40 -28.90
N PRO A 165 -4.13 9.08 -28.71
CA PRO A 165 -5.43 8.47 -28.92
C PRO A 165 -6.48 9.09 -28.00
N LYS A 166 -7.64 9.39 -28.57
CA LYS A 166 -8.75 9.88 -27.76
C LYS A 166 -9.22 8.74 -26.86
N PRO A 167 -9.53 9.01 -25.58
CA PRO A 167 -10.15 8.00 -24.74
C PRO A 167 -11.46 7.54 -25.43
N PRO A 168 -11.63 6.24 -25.64
CA PRO A 168 -12.79 5.71 -26.35
C PRO A 168 -14.07 6.04 -25.56
N ASP A 169 -14.99 6.76 -26.20
CA ASP A 169 -16.15 7.44 -25.60
C ASP A 169 -15.83 8.18 -24.28
N GLY A 170 -15.28 9.40 -24.41
CA GLY A 170 -14.89 10.27 -23.29
C GLY A 170 -15.81 10.14 -22.08
N PHE A 171 -15.32 9.41 -21.07
CA PHE A 171 -15.93 9.13 -19.77
C PHE A 171 -17.44 9.37 -19.68
N ARG A 172 -18.21 8.66 -20.50
CA ARG A 172 -19.65 8.85 -20.60
C ARG A 172 -20.39 7.66 -19.99
N GLY A 173 -19.98 7.27 -18.78
CA GLY A 173 -20.57 6.20 -17.98
C GLY A 173 -22.08 6.33 -17.76
N ILE A 174 -22.72 5.22 -17.37
CA ILE A 174 -24.17 4.98 -17.38
C ILE A 174 -24.98 5.93 -16.45
N ARG A 175 -24.33 6.74 -15.59
CA ARG A 175 -24.94 7.89 -14.88
C ARG A 175 -23.99 9.12 -14.83
N ARG A 176 -24.04 9.92 -15.90
CA ARG A 176 -23.16 11.07 -16.26
C ARG A 176 -23.48 12.38 -15.53
N LYS A 177 -22.55 12.94 -14.74
CA LYS A 177 -22.23 14.41 -14.69
C LYS A 177 -21.27 14.85 -13.58
N ASN A 178 -21.03 14.07 -12.53
CA ASN A 178 -20.27 14.52 -11.34
C ASN A 178 -19.01 13.72 -11.02
N SER A 179 -18.56 12.77 -11.84
CA SER A 179 -17.38 11.93 -11.54
C SER A 179 -16.06 12.49 -12.09
N SER A 180 -16.04 13.00 -13.33
CA SER A 180 -14.87 13.60 -13.97
C SER A 180 -14.39 14.85 -13.22
N LEU A 181 -15.31 15.76 -12.89
CA LEU A 181 -15.02 16.98 -12.13
C LEU A 181 -14.59 16.67 -10.70
N LYS A 182 -15.25 15.74 -9.99
CA LYS A 182 -14.81 15.33 -8.63
C LYS A 182 -13.42 14.70 -8.65
N ARG A 183 -13.14 13.84 -9.63
CA ARG A 183 -11.82 13.23 -9.81
C ARG A 183 -10.76 14.25 -10.21
N TRP A 184 -11.09 15.19 -11.09
CA TRP A 184 -10.21 16.30 -11.44
C TRP A 184 -9.91 17.19 -10.23
N LEU A 185 -10.93 17.51 -9.44
CA LEU A 185 -10.76 18.23 -8.18
C LEU A 185 -9.88 17.45 -7.22
N ALA A 186 -10.07 16.13 -7.08
CA ALA A 186 -9.23 15.28 -6.24
C ALA A 186 -7.76 15.28 -6.71
N ILE A 187 -7.51 15.14 -8.01
CA ILE A 187 -6.17 15.23 -8.61
C ILE A 187 -5.54 16.62 -8.37
N CYS A 188 -6.34 17.68 -8.43
CA CYS A 188 -5.85 19.05 -8.23
C CYS A 188 -5.64 19.42 -6.76
N SER A 189 -6.49 18.91 -5.85
CA SER A 189 -6.37 19.09 -4.40
C SER A 189 -5.31 18.19 -3.78
N ASP A 190 -4.67 17.34 -4.58
CA ASP A 190 -3.64 16.43 -4.12
C ASP A 190 -2.34 17.19 -3.79
N ASP A 191 -2.18 17.49 -2.51
CA ASP A 191 -1.02 18.17 -1.93
C ASP A 191 0.19 17.25 -1.77
N SER A 192 0.09 15.97 -2.14
CA SER A 192 1.24 15.05 -2.16
C SER A 192 2.30 15.45 -3.19
N THR A 193 1.92 16.28 -4.18
CA THR A 193 2.80 16.75 -5.24
C THR A 193 3.66 17.92 -4.79
N LYS A 194 4.96 17.88 -5.11
CA LYS A 194 5.84 19.04 -4.91
C LYS A 194 5.29 20.22 -5.72
N ASN A 195 5.09 21.37 -5.05
CA ASN A 195 4.65 22.61 -5.67
C ASN A 195 5.69 23.12 -6.68
N GLY A 196 5.57 22.64 -7.92
CA GLY A 196 6.47 22.97 -9.02
C GLY A 196 5.77 23.69 -10.17
N ARG A 197 6.56 24.37 -11.01
CA ARG A 197 6.07 25.08 -12.19
C ARG A 197 5.29 24.18 -13.15
N TYR A 198 5.60 22.88 -13.16
CA TYR A 198 4.99 21.87 -14.01
C TYR A 198 3.96 20.98 -13.28
N ARG A 199 3.45 21.42 -12.12
CA ARG A 199 2.32 20.76 -11.42
C ARG A 199 1.05 20.68 -12.29
N PRO A 200 0.63 21.73 -13.02
CA PRO A 200 -0.55 21.63 -13.88
C PRO A 200 -0.38 20.60 -15.01
N THR A 201 0.79 20.57 -15.64
CA THR A 201 1.09 19.62 -16.73
C THR A 201 1.14 18.17 -16.23
N THR A 202 1.66 17.93 -15.03
CA THR A 202 1.66 16.58 -14.43
C THR A 202 0.26 16.14 -14.02
N ASN A 203 -0.56 17.03 -13.46
CA ASN A 203 -1.96 16.75 -13.15
C ASN A 203 -2.79 16.45 -14.40
N LEU A 204 -2.54 17.15 -15.50
CA LEU A 204 -3.19 16.87 -16.78
C LEU A 204 -2.76 15.52 -17.36
N LEU A 205 -1.47 15.17 -17.26
CA LEU A 205 -0.99 13.86 -17.67
C LEU A 205 -1.61 12.72 -16.82
N ARG A 206 -1.67 12.89 -15.50
CA ARG A 206 -2.35 11.96 -14.57
C ARG A 206 -3.80 11.74 -14.95
N LYS A 207 -4.50 12.84 -15.26
CA LYS A 207 -5.89 12.79 -15.69
C LYS A 207 -6.05 12.06 -17.01
N TYR A 208 -5.27 12.42 -18.03
CA TYR A 208 -5.35 11.84 -19.36
C TYR A 208 -5.11 10.32 -19.34
N LEU A 209 -4.04 9.88 -18.69
CA LEU A 209 -3.71 8.45 -18.61
C LEU A 209 -4.75 7.69 -17.76
N GLY A 210 -5.26 8.29 -16.69
CA GLY A 210 -6.34 7.73 -15.89
C GLY A 210 -7.65 7.61 -16.67
N ASP A 211 -8.00 8.64 -17.44
CA ASP A 211 -9.17 8.65 -18.33
C ASP A 211 -9.08 7.53 -19.36
N ILE A 212 -7.91 7.35 -20.00
CA ILE A 212 -7.71 6.29 -20.97
C ILE A 212 -7.82 4.92 -20.32
N LEU A 213 -7.12 4.68 -19.20
CA LEU A 213 -7.13 3.37 -18.56
C LEU A 213 -8.55 2.95 -18.15
N ILE A 214 -9.30 3.87 -17.54
CA ILE A 214 -10.68 3.58 -17.11
C ILE A 214 -11.63 3.47 -18.30
N ALA A 215 -11.52 4.33 -19.30
CA ALA A 215 -12.38 4.28 -20.49
C ALA A 215 -12.16 2.97 -21.27
N SER A 216 -10.91 2.57 -21.48
CA SER A 216 -10.61 1.33 -22.18
C SER A 216 -11.09 0.11 -21.39
N TYR A 217 -10.96 0.11 -20.05
CA TYR A 217 -11.56 -0.92 -19.21
C TYR A 217 -13.09 -1.00 -19.38
N LEU A 218 -13.79 0.13 -19.28
CA LEU A 218 -15.25 0.17 -19.39
C LEU A 218 -15.75 -0.31 -20.75
N ASN A 219 -15.06 0.05 -21.83
CA ASN A 219 -15.47 -0.37 -23.17
C ASN A 219 -15.33 -1.88 -23.35
N ILE A 220 -14.27 -2.50 -22.83
CA ILE A 220 -14.09 -3.95 -22.95
C ILE A 220 -15.10 -4.71 -22.11
N VAL A 221 -15.39 -4.22 -20.91
CA VAL A 221 -16.47 -4.77 -20.09
C VAL A 221 -17.80 -4.67 -20.84
N GLN A 222 -18.09 -3.57 -21.54
CA GLN A 222 -19.31 -3.43 -22.35
C GLN A 222 -19.32 -4.35 -23.59
N GLU A 223 -18.20 -4.43 -24.31
CA GLU A 223 -18.05 -5.27 -25.51
C GLU A 223 -18.12 -6.76 -25.19
N SER A 224 -17.71 -7.15 -23.99
CA SER A 224 -17.75 -8.54 -23.53
C SER A 224 -19.16 -9.13 -23.44
N GLY A 225 -20.19 -8.28 -23.30
CA GLY A 225 -21.60 -8.69 -23.31
C GLY A 225 -22.03 -9.54 -22.11
N TYR A 226 -21.21 -9.65 -21.06
CA TYR A 226 -21.59 -10.33 -19.82
C TYR A 226 -22.60 -9.52 -19.02
N ASP A 227 -23.36 -10.21 -18.17
CA ASP A 227 -24.30 -9.56 -17.25
C ASP A 227 -23.56 -8.73 -16.19
N ASP A 228 -24.19 -7.64 -15.75
CA ASP A 228 -23.65 -6.71 -14.75
C ASP A 228 -23.35 -7.43 -13.43
N ALA A 229 -24.20 -8.38 -13.03
CA ALA A 229 -23.98 -9.19 -11.84
C ALA A 229 -22.69 -10.02 -11.92
N TYR A 230 -22.39 -10.59 -13.09
CA TYR A 230 -21.17 -11.37 -13.31
C TYR A 230 -19.91 -10.50 -13.26
N ILE A 231 -19.96 -9.33 -13.92
CA ILE A 231 -18.85 -8.37 -13.92
C ILE A 231 -18.50 -7.97 -12.48
N LYS A 232 -19.52 -7.64 -11.68
CA LYS A 232 -19.36 -7.26 -10.28
C LYS A 232 -18.84 -8.38 -9.39
N GLU A 233 -19.26 -9.61 -9.64
CA GLU A 233 -18.74 -10.79 -8.92
C GLU A 233 -17.23 -10.95 -9.19
N ILE A 234 -16.82 -10.84 -10.46
CA ILE A 234 -15.40 -10.90 -10.83
C ILE A 234 -14.61 -9.74 -10.22
N GLU A 235 -15.10 -8.50 -10.33
CA GLU A 235 -14.49 -7.32 -9.72
C GLU A 235 -14.22 -7.53 -8.22
N ARG A 236 -15.24 -7.98 -7.49
CA ARG A 236 -15.17 -8.25 -6.05
C ARG A 236 -14.22 -9.40 -5.73
N ALA A 237 -14.29 -10.49 -6.49
CA ALA A 237 -13.42 -11.65 -6.30
C ALA A 237 -11.95 -11.30 -6.49
N VAL A 238 -11.61 -10.56 -7.56
CA VAL A 238 -10.23 -10.13 -7.83
C VAL A 238 -9.72 -9.20 -6.72
N LEU A 239 -10.51 -8.20 -6.31
CA LEU A 239 -10.14 -7.28 -5.23
C LEU A 239 -9.83 -8.00 -3.91
N VAL A 240 -10.68 -8.94 -3.50
CA VAL A 240 -10.49 -9.67 -2.24
C VAL A 240 -9.30 -10.64 -2.36
N LYS A 241 -9.17 -11.37 -3.47
CA LYS A 241 -8.09 -12.34 -3.70
C LYS A 241 -6.72 -11.66 -3.67
N THR A 242 -6.57 -10.50 -4.32
CA THR A 242 -5.30 -9.75 -4.33
C THR A 242 -4.99 -9.16 -2.96
N LEU A 243 -5.98 -8.58 -2.27
CA LEU A 243 -5.81 -8.03 -0.92
C LEU A 243 -5.39 -9.11 0.09
N ASP A 244 -6.09 -10.24 0.11
CA ASP A 244 -5.81 -11.35 1.04
C ASP A 244 -4.41 -11.97 0.77
N CYS A 245 -4.00 -12.06 -0.51
CA CYS A 245 -2.68 -12.56 -0.88
C CYS A 245 -1.56 -11.68 -0.31
N PHE A 246 -1.59 -10.38 -0.61
CA PHE A 246 -0.57 -9.44 -0.15
C PHE A 246 -0.60 -9.21 1.36
N TRP A 247 -1.79 -9.23 1.99
CA TRP A 247 -1.91 -9.11 3.44
C TRP A 247 -1.24 -10.27 4.16
N ARG A 248 -1.43 -11.50 3.69
CA ARG A 248 -0.75 -12.69 4.25
C ARG A 248 0.77 -12.56 4.14
N ASP A 249 1.28 -12.14 2.99
CA ASP A 249 2.72 -11.94 2.78
C ASP A 249 3.26 -10.82 3.67
N HIS A 250 2.50 -9.75 3.86
CA HIS A 250 2.83 -8.66 4.78
C HIS A 250 2.91 -9.13 6.23
N LEU A 251 1.98 -9.96 6.71
CA LEU A 251 2.05 -10.54 8.06
C LEU A 251 3.31 -11.36 8.28
N VAL A 252 3.72 -12.15 7.27
CA VAL A 252 4.99 -12.91 7.31
C VAL A 252 6.18 -11.95 7.36
N ASN A 253 6.18 -10.90 6.54
CA ASN A 253 7.23 -9.89 6.51
C ASN A 253 7.33 -9.11 7.83
N MET A 254 6.21 -8.78 8.47
CA MET A 254 6.18 -8.10 9.77
C MET A 254 6.70 -8.98 10.90
N ASN A 255 6.43 -10.29 10.86
CA ASN A 255 7.02 -11.23 11.82
C ASN A 255 8.55 -11.33 11.66
N ARG A 256 9.03 -11.38 10.41
CA ARG A 256 10.48 -11.35 10.10
C ARG A 256 11.12 -10.03 10.54
N LEU A 257 10.46 -8.91 10.29
CA LEU A 257 10.94 -7.58 10.68
C LEU A 257 11.08 -7.46 12.20
N SER A 258 10.09 -7.92 12.97
CA SER A 258 10.16 -7.90 14.44
C SER A 258 11.39 -8.63 14.95
N SER A 259 11.68 -9.82 14.39
CA SER A 259 12.88 -10.59 14.75
C SER A 259 14.18 -9.89 14.34
N ALA A 260 14.24 -9.29 13.15
CA ALA A 260 15.43 -8.64 12.62
C ALA A 260 15.79 -7.34 13.36
N VAL A 261 14.78 -6.56 13.74
CA VAL A 261 14.99 -5.26 14.39
C VAL A 261 15.55 -5.40 15.81
N ASN A 262 15.24 -6.50 16.50
CA ASN A 262 15.89 -6.87 17.78
C ASN A 262 17.39 -7.13 17.64
N VAL A 263 17.91 -7.45 16.46
CA VAL A 263 19.36 -7.57 16.21
C VAL A 263 19.96 -6.18 15.94
N ARG A 264 19.21 -5.28 15.32
CA ARG A 264 19.70 -3.91 15.00
C ARG A 264 19.82 -3.03 16.24
N SER A 265 19.19 -3.38 17.36
CA SER A 265 19.36 -2.68 18.64
C SER A 265 20.81 -2.72 19.14
N PHE A 266 21.65 -3.66 18.69
CA PHE A 266 23.09 -3.65 18.97
C PHE A 266 23.80 -2.41 18.38
N GLY A 267 23.19 -1.73 17.41
CA GLY A 267 23.65 -0.47 16.82
C GLY A 267 23.17 0.79 17.55
N HIS A 268 22.69 0.69 18.80
CA HIS A 268 22.14 1.80 19.61
C HIS A 268 20.92 2.50 19.01
N ARG A 269 20.18 1.83 18.13
CA ARG A 269 18.91 2.33 17.60
C ARG A 269 17.74 1.72 18.37
N ASN A 270 16.66 2.48 18.53
CA ASN A 270 15.47 2.00 19.19
C ASN A 270 14.73 1.00 18.28
N PRO A 271 14.65 -0.30 18.65
CA PRO A 271 14.02 -1.29 17.80
C PRO A 271 12.52 -1.01 17.56
N LEU A 272 11.80 -0.41 18.52
CA LEU A 272 10.39 -0.09 18.30
C LEU A 272 10.20 0.97 17.21
N GLU A 273 11.07 1.98 17.16
CA GLU A 273 11.02 3.04 16.15
C GLU A 273 11.35 2.50 14.76
N GLU A 274 12.39 1.68 14.65
CA GLU A 274 12.72 1.04 13.36
C GLU A 274 11.59 0.16 12.86
N TYR A 275 10.95 -0.62 13.74
CA TYR A 275 9.80 -1.45 13.40
C TYR A 275 8.62 -0.62 12.91
N LYS A 276 8.32 0.52 13.56
CA LYS A 276 7.27 1.45 13.13
C LYS A 276 7.55 2.02 11.74
N ILE A 277 8.78 2.47 11.49
CA ILE A 277 9.18 3.08 10.21
C ILE A 277 9.18 2.04 9.08
N ASP A 278 9.91 0.94 9.26
CA ASP A 278 10.01 -0.11 8.24
C ASP A 278 8.66 -0.80 8.03
N GLY A 279 7.89 -1.04 9.10
CA GLY A 279 6.57 -1.64 9.03
C GLY A 279 5.55 -0.76 8.29
N CYS A 280 5.60 0.56 8.48
CA CYS A 280 4.78 1.50 7.71
C CYS A 280 5.18 1.50 6.22
N ARG A 281 6.47 1.49 5.92
CA ARG A 281 6.98 1.42 4.54
C ARG A 281 6.56 0.13 3.84
N PHE A 282 6.65 -1.02 4.51
CA PHE A 282 6.19 -2.31 3.99
C PHE A 282 4.69 -2.30 3.74
N PHE A 283 3.90 -1.71 4.65
CA PHE A 283 2.47 -1.60 4.49
C PHE A 283 2.05 -0.74 3.29
N ILE A 284 2.68 0.43 3.10
CA ILE A 284 2.42 1.30 1.93
C ILE A 284 2.80 0.56 0.64
N SER A 285 3.94 -0.13 0.63
CA SER A 285 4.38 -0.94 -0.51
C SER A 285 3.40 -2.08 -0.82
N MET A 286 2.86 -2.74 0.21
CA MET A 286 1.84 -3.79 0.07
C MET A 286 0.57 -3.23 -0.56
N LEU A 287 0.08 -2.07 -0.10
CA LEU A 287 -1.11 -1.43 -0.67
C LEU A 287 -0.91 -1.02 -2.13
N SER A 288 0.26 -0.45 -2.49
CA SER A 288 0.61 -0.13 -3.89
C SER A 288 0.65 -1.39 -4.76
N ALA A 289 1.31 -2.45 -4.30
CA ALA A 289 1.37 -3.72 -5.02
C ALA A 289 -0.03 -4.36 -5.19
N THR A 290 -0.88 -4.27 -4.17
CA THR A 290 -2.27 -4.75 -4.23
C THR A 290 -3.07 -4.01 -5.30
N ARG A 291 -3.00 -2.67 -5.34
CA ARG A 291 -3.68 -1.87 -6.37
C ARG A 291 -3.20 -2.25 -7.76
N ARG A 292 -1.88 -2.33 -7.95
CA ARG A 292 -1.27 -2.67 -9.24
C ARG A 292 -1.71 -4.04 -9.73
N LEU A 293 -1.58 -5.08 -8.90
CA LEU A 293 -1.96 -6.44 -9.28
C LEU A 293 -3.46 -6.57 -9.56
N THR A 294 -4.30 -5.86 -8.81
CA THR A 294 -5.76 -5.86 -9.04
C THR A 294 -6.08 -5.30 -10.42
N VAL A 295 -5.50 -4.15 -10.77
CA VAL A 295 -5.71 -3.50 -12.08
C VAL A 295 -5.18 -4.39 -13.21
N GLU A 296 -3.96 -4.91 -13.08
CA GLU A 296 -3.36 -5.81 -14.08
C GLU A 296 -4.21 -7.08 -14.25
N SER A 297 -4.66 -7.70 -13.15
CA SER A 297 -5.49 -8.92 -13.17
C SER A 297 -6.84 -8.69 -13.83
N LEU A 298 -7.50 -7.55 -13.57
CA LEU A 298 -8.77 -7.21 -14.20
C LEU A 298 -8.59 -6.98 -15.71
N LEU A 299 -7.62 -6.16 -16.09
CA LEU A 299 -7.36 -5.87 -17.51
C LEU A 299 -6.99 -7.13 -18.29
N GLN A 300 -6.16 -8.00 -17.70
CA GLN A 300 -5.82 -9.29 -18.28
C GLN A 300 -7.05 -10.20 -18.41
N TYR A 301 -7.87 -10.32 -17.35
CA TYR A 301 -9.07 -11.14 -17.36
C TYR A 301 -10.03 -10.75 -18.49
N TRP A 302 -10.32 -9.45 -18.61
CA TRP A 302 -11.26 -8.95 -19.61
C TRP A 302 -10.68 -8.96 -21.04
N SER A 303 -9.35 -8.94 -21.20
CA SER A 303 -8.70 -9.09 -22.51
C SER A 303 -8.75 -10.53 -23.05
N SER A 304 -8.84 -11.55 -22.18
CA SER A 304 -8.92 -12.96 -22.57
C SER A 304 -9.75 -13.77 -21.55
N PRO A 305 -11.09 -13.63 -21.53
CA PRO A 305 -11.92 -14.25 -20.50
C PRO A 305 -11.95 -15.78 -20.57
N MET A 306 -11.77 -16.36 -21.77
CA MET A 306 -11.77 -17.81 -21.99
C MET A 306 -10.56 -18.54 -21.38
N GLU A 307 -9.40 -17.89 -21.26
CA GLU A 307 -8.20 -18.45 -20.61
C GLU A 307 -8.19 -18.19 -19.10
N SER A 308 -8.98 -17.23 -18.62
CA SER A 308 -8.87 -16.68 -17.27
C SER A 308 -9.69 -17.42 -16.21
N GLN A 309 -10.70 -18.20 -16.62
CA GLN A 309 -11.51 -18.99 -15.68
C GLN A 309 -10.68 -20.05 -14.92
N GLU A 310 -9.56 -20.53 -15.48
CA GLU A 310 -8.70 -21.51 -14.78
C GLU A 310 -7.84 -20.90 -13.66
N LEU A 311 -7.52 -19.60 -13.72
CA LEU A 311 -6.60 -18.92 -12.78
C LEU A 311 -7.30 -18.40 -11.49
N PHE A 312 -8.62 -18.21 -11.54
CA PHE A 312 -9.37 -17.65 -10.41
C PHE A 312 -10.07 -18.73 -9.56
N PHE A 313 -10.43 -19.87 -10.15
CA PHE A 313 -11.12 -20.99 -9.49
C PHE A 313 -10.22 -22.16 -9.06
N SER A 314 -8.90 -22.03 -9.22
CA SER A 314 -7.88 -22.90 -8.60
C SER A 314 -7.18 -22.20 -7.43
#